data_AF-A0A6B3LRH9-F1
#
_entry.id   AF-A0A6B3LRH9-F1
#
_cell.length_a   1.000
_cell.length_b   1.000
_cell.length_c   1.000
_cell.angle_alpha   90.00
_cell.angle_beta   90.00
_cell.angle_gamma   90.00
#
_symmetry.space_group_name_H-M   'P 1'
#
loop_
_entity.id
_entity.type
_entity.pdbx_description
1 polymer ?
#
loop_
_entity_poly.entity_id
_entity_poly.type
_entity_poly.pdbx_seq_one_letter_code
_entity_poly.pdbx_strand_id
1 'polypeptide(L)'
;MDYKIVERSLFARIARMVLKSPNVAMVLGKSIHLSGVDRQTFLDDKGWFEHELCHIRQFQEHGFFRFLWLYLKESYRVGYYNNKFEVEAREAGMKHKRFFSEQLKKEAGAVKPSGLPLPADVKKEA
;
A
#
# COMPACT_ATOMS: atom_id res chain seq x y z
N MET A 1 -13.43 -2.15 -9.28
CA MET A 1 -12.16 -2.20 -10.04
C MET A 1 -11.65 -3.62 -9.99
N ASP A 2 -11.40 -4.21 -11.15
CA ASP A 2 -10.91 -5.58 -11.29
C ASP A 2 -9.37 -5.56 -11.29
N TYR A 3 -8.74 -6.15 -10.27
CA TYR A 3 -7.28 -6.17 -10.11
C TYR A 3 -6.80 -7.59 -9.79
N LYS A 4 -5.66 -7.98 -10.38
CA LYS A 4 -5.06 -9.31 -10.20
C LYS A 4 -3.75 -9.20 -9.45
N ILE A 5 -3.64 -9.85 -8.29
CA ILE A 5 -2.37 -9.91 -7.55
C ILE A 5 -1.61 -11.17 -7.98
N VAL A 6 -0.37 -10.98 -8.43
CA VAL A 6 0.52 -12.06 -8.88
C VAL A 6 1.79 -12.01 -8.04
N GLU A 7 1.96 -13.02 -7.19
CA GLU A 7 3.16 -13.18 -6.37
C GLU A 7 4.31 -13.81 -7.18
N ARG A 8 5.56 -13.50 -6.81
CA ARG A 8 6.79 -14.08 -7.40
C ARG A 8 6.95 -13.85 -8.91
N SER A 9 6.44 -12.73 -9.42
CA SER A 9 6.58 -12.38 -10.83
C SER A 9 8.04 -12.10 -11.21
N LEU A 10 8.46 -12.57 -12.39
CA LEU A 10 9.78 -12.26 -12.97
C LEU A 10 10.00 -10.75 -13.12
N PHE A 11 8.94 -10.00 -13.48
CA PHE A 11 9.02 -8.54 -13.58
C PHE A 11 9.28 -7.88 -12.23
N ALA A 12 8.62 -8.35 -11.17
CA ALA A 12 8.83 -7.84 -9.83
C ALA A 12 10.23 -8.20 -9.29
N ARG A 13 10.83 -9.32 -9.74
CA ARG A 13 12.24 -9.65 -9.45
C ARG A 13 13.21 -8.68 -10.10
N ILE A 14 12.95 -8.26 -11.34
CA ILE A 14 13.77 -7.25 -12.03
C ILE A 14 13.63 -5.90 -11.30
N ALA A 15 12.39 -5.51 -10.97
CA ALA A 15 12.12 -4.30 -10.20
C ALA A 15 12.86 -4.29 -8.85
N ARG A 16 12.91 -5.43 -8.15
CA ARG A 16 13.68 -5.61 -6.91
C ARG A 16 15.18 -5.31 -7.08
N MET A 17 15.78 -5.74 -8.18
CA MET A 17 17.18 -5.46 -8.48
C MET A 17 17.42 -3.96 -8.78
N VAL A 18 16.46 -3.32 -9.45
CA VAL A 18 16.54 -1.89 -9.81
C VAL A 18 16.32 -0.99 -8.59
N LEU A 19 15.32 -1.29 -7.76
CA LEU A 19 14.96 -0.49 -6.58
C LEU A 19 15.82 -0.81 -5.34
N LYS A 20 16.62 -1.88 -5.39
CA LYS A 20 17.43 -2.40 -4.25
C LYS A 20 16.64 -2.60 -2.96
N SER A 21 15.31 -2.73 -3.04
CA SER A 21 14.43 -2.98 -1.91
C SER A 21 14.14 -4.47 -1.78
N PRO A 22 14.08 -5.06 -0.58
CA PRO A 22 13.69 -6.46 -0.40
C PRO A 22 12.23 -6.71 -0.78
N ASN A 23 11.36 -5.72 -0.57
CA ASN A 23 9.92 -5.82 -0.81
C ASN A 23 9.54 -4.82 -1.91
N VAL A 24 8.94 -5.33 -3.00
CA VAL A 24 8.55 -4.52 -4.15
C VAL A 24 7.19 -4.97 -4.65
N ALA A 25 6.34 -3.97 -4.91
CA ALA A 25 5.11 -4.11 -5.67
C ALA A 25 5.27 -3.32 -6.97
N MET A 26 4.73 -3.86 -8.06
CA MET A 26 4.75 -3.21 -9.36
C MET A 26 3.43 -3.44 -10.06
N VAL A 27 2.79 -2.36 -10.49
CA VAL A 27 1.60 -2.45 -11.32
C VAL A 27 1.96 -2.55 -12.80
N LEU A 28 1.37 -3.52 -13.48
CA LEU A 28 1.36 -3.63 -14.94
C LEU A 28 -0.10 -3.72 -15.40
N GLY A 29 -0.64 -2.58 -15.84
CA GLY A 29 -2.02 -2.47 -16.29
C GLY A 29 -3.01 -2.64 -15.14
N LYS A 30 -3.60 -3.84 -15.05
CA LYS A 30 -4.54 -4.23 -13.98
C LYS A 30 -3.98 -5.28 -13.02
N SER A 31 -2.73 -5.68 -13.22
CA SER A 31 -2.09 -6.70 -12.40
C SER A 31 -1.05 -6.06 -11.47
N ILE A 32 -1.10 -6.42 -10.19
CA ILE A 32 -0.12 -6.03 -9.18
C ILE A 32 0.83 -7.21 -9.02
N HIS A 33 2.09 -7.01 -9.35
CA HIS A 33 3.14 -8.01 -9.25
C HIS A 33 3.95 -7.78 -7.98
N LEU A 34 3.88 -8.75 -7.06
CA LEU A 34 4.58 -8.69 -5.78
C LEU A 34 5.88 -9.51 -5.84
N SER A 35 6.95 -8.98 -5.24
CA SER A 35 8.22 -9.68 -5.02
C SER A 35 8.76 -9.38 -3.63
N GLY A 36 8.99 -10.45 -2.86
CA GLY A 36 9.54 -10.37 -1.49
C GLY A 36 8.50 -10.10 -0.40
N VAL A 37 7.24 -9.86 -0.76
CA VAL A 37 6.12 -9.69 0.18
C VAL A 37 4.94 -10.56 -0.24
N ASP A 38 4.22 -11.10 0.74
CA ASP A 38 3.00 -11.87 0.54
C ASP A 38 1.78 -10.96 0.36
N ARG A 39 0.75 -11.46 -0.33
CA ARG A 39 -0.49 -10.69 -0.56
C ARG A 39 -1.13 -10.18 0.73
N GLN A 40 -1.15 -10.96 1.81
CA GLN A 40 -1.77 -10.54 3.07
C GLN A 40 -1.04 -9.32 3.66
N THR A 41 0.28 -9.40 3.80
CA THR A 41 1.10 -8.29 4.31
C THR A 41 0.96 -7.03 3.45
N PHE A 42 0.87 -7.19 2.14
CA PHE A 42 0.63 -6.07 1.22
C PHE A 42 -0.77 -5.44 1.40
N LEU A 43 -1.81 -6.25 1.61
CA LEU A 43 -3.18 -5.76 1.83
C LEU A 43 -3.37 -5.14 3.21
N ASP A 44 -2.61 -5.59 4.22
CA ASP A 44 -2.61 -5.01 5.56
C ASP A 44 -2.02 -3.58 5.55
N ASP A 45 -1.02 -3.30 4.71
CA ASP A 45 -0.54 -1.94 4.48
C ASP A 45 -1.43 -1.21 3.47
N LYS A 46 -2.56 -0.70 3.96
CA LYS A 46 -3.53 0.05 3.15
C LYS A 46 -2.91 1.26 2.42
N GLY A 47 -1.90 1.90 3.00
CA GLY A 47 -1.23 3.03 2.34
C GLY A 47 -0.43 2.58 1.14
N TRP A 48 0.22 1.41 1.24
CA TRP A 48 0.88 0.78 0.10
C TRP A 48 -0.13 0.27 -0.93
N PHE A 49 -1.22 -0.36 -0.50
CA PHE A 49 -2.27 -0.81 -1.40
C PHE A 49 -2.88 0.32 -2.25
N GLU A 50 -3.15 1.47 -1.63
CA GLU A 50 -3.66 2.63 -2.36
C GLU A 50 -2.66 3.26 -3.32
N HIS A 51 -1.37 3.23 -2.98
CA HIS A 51 -0.30 3.65 -3.89
C HIS A 51 -0.35 2.82 -5.18
N GLU A 52 -0.42 1.49 -5.07
CA GLU A 52 -0.56 0.62 -6.23
C GLU A 52 -1.91 0.82 -6.95
N LEU A 53 -2.99 1.05 -6.21
CA LEU A 53 -4.31 1.32 -6.81
C LEU A 53 -4.31 2.61 -7.64
N CYS A 54 -3.58 3.64 -7.20
CA CYS A 54 -3.36 4.86 -7.96
C CYS A 54 -2.69 4.55 -9.30
N HIS A 55 -1.65 3.73 -9.31
CA HIS A 55 -1.02 3.30 -10.55
C HIS A 55 -1.97 2.52 -11.47
N ILE A 56 -2.81 1.62 -10.94
CA ILE A 56 -3.84 0.94 -11.75
C ILE A 56 -4.75 1.96 -12.42
N ARG A 57 -5.20 2.98 -11.68
CA ARG A 57 -6.04 4.04 -12.23
C ARG A 57 -5.30 4.84 -13.31
N GLN A 58 -4.06 5.24 -13.08
CA GLN A 58 -3.24 5.94 -14.07
C GLN A 58 -3.06 5.10 -15.35
N PHE A 59 -2.84 3.78 -15.20
CA PHE A 59 -2.78 2.83 -16.30
C PHE A 59 -4.11 2.70 -17.06
N GLN A 60 -5.25 2.76 -16.36
CA GLN A 60 -6.58 2.76 -16.99
C GLN A 60 -6.87 4.07 -17.74
N GLU A 61 -6.47 5.21 -17.18
CA GLU A 61 -6.69 6.53 -17.77
C GLU A 61 -5.79 6.78 -19.00
N HIS A 62 -4.52 6.37 -18.93
CA HIS A 62 -3.54 6.63 -20.00
C HIS A 62 -3.35 5.44 -20.94
N GLY A 63 -3.72 4.24 -20.55
CA GLY A 63 -3.47 2.99 -21.28
C GLY A 63 -2.08 2.40 -21.02
N PHE A 64 -1.94 1.08 -21.22
CA PHE A 64 -0.77 0.29 -20.81
C PHE A 64 0.57 0.83 -21.30
N PHE A 65 0.78 0.85 -22.62
CA PHE A 65 2.06 1.22 -23.21
C PHE A 65 2.34 2.73 -23.12
N ARG A 66 1.28 3.54 -23.26
CA ARG A 66 1.38 4.99 -23.21
C ARG A 66 1.77 5.47 -21.81
N PHE A 67 1.17 4.91 -20.77
CA PHE A 67 1.55 5.22 -19.38
C PHE A 67 3.01 4.87 -19.12
N LEU A 68 3.43 3.65 -19.49
CA LEU A 68 4.80 3.20 -19.24
C LEU A 68 5.83 4.12 -19.94
N TRP A 69 5.54 4.54 -21.18
CA TRP A 69 6.37 5.49 -21.90
C TRP A 69 6.40 6.87 -21.24
N LEU A 70 5.24 7.42 -20.86
CA LEU A 70 5.15 8.70 -20.15
C LEU A 70 5.91 8.66 -18.84
N TYR A 71 5.73 7.58 -18.08
CA TYR A 71 6.40 7.35 -16.80
C TYR A 71 7.92 7.27 -16.97
N LEU A 72 8.42 6.46 -17.91
CA LEU A 72 9.86 6.34 -18.19
C LEU A 72 10.45 7.67 -18.67
N LYS A 73 9.76 8.38 -19.56
CA LYS A 73 10.19 9.68 -20.07
C LYS A 73 10.25 10.74 -18.96
N GLU A 74 9.25 10.78 -18.08
CA GLU A 74 9.22 11.69 -16.94
C GLU A 74 10.33 11.32 -15.95
N SER A 75 10.46 10.05 -15.58
CA SER A 75 11.52 9.56 -14.70
C SER A 75 12.92 9.83 -15.24
N TYR A 76 13.14 9.75 -16.55
CA TYR A 76 14.41 10.12 -17.16
C TYR A 76 14.67 11.64 -17.09
N ARG A 77 13.63 12.46 -17.18
CA ARG A 77 13.74 13.93 -17.20
C ARG A 77 13.90 14.54 -15.81
N VAL A 78 13.15 14.07 -14.81
CA VAL A 78 13.11 14.66 -13.46
C VAL A 78 13.56 13.70 -12.35
N GLY A 79 13.79 12.43 -12.68
CA GLY A 79 14.10 11.37 -11.72
C GLY A 79 12.85 10.64 -11.22
N TYR A 80 13.06 9.46 -10.63
CA TYR A 80 12.00 8.62 -10.04
C TYR A 80 11.23 9.36 -8.93
N TYR A 81 11.94 10.01 -8.00
CA TYR A 81 11.30 10.64 -6.83
C TYR A 81 10.41 11.85 -7.15
N ASN A 82 10.76 12.59 -8.21
CA ASN A 82 10.05 13.79 -8.66
C ASN A 82 9.03 13.49 -9.77
N ASN A 83 8.88 12.23 -10.17
CA ASN A 83 7.89 11.86 -11.16
C ASN A 83 6.50 12.18 -10.63
N LYS A 84 5.72 12.98 -11.35
CA LYS A 84 4.37 13.39 -10.94
C LYS A 84 3.47 12.19 -10.62
N PHE A 85 3.65 11.07 -11.32
CA PHE A 85 2.85 9.86 -11.12
C PHE A 85 3.18 9.20 -9.78
N GLU A 86 4.45 9.21 -9.37
CA GLU A 86 4.91 8.72 -8.06
C GLU A 86 4.48 9.64 -6.92
N VAL A 87 4.48 10.95 -7.15
CA VAL A 87 4.01 11.94 -6.17
C VAL A 87 2.53 11.74 -5.90
N GLU A 88 1.71 11.62 -6.95
CA GLU A 88 0.28 11.37 -6.82
C GLU A 88 -0.01 10.06 -6.08
N ALA A 89 0.68 8.98 -6.42
CA ALA A 89 0.52 7.69 -5.76
C ALA A 89 0.96 7.75 -4.27
N ARG A 90 2.00 8.51 -3.95
CA ARG A 90 2.45 8.74 -2.56
C ARG A 90 1.44 9.56 -1.76
N GLU A 91 0.87 10.60 -2.36
CA GLU A 91 -0.20 11.39 -1.75
C GLU A 91 -1.45 10.56 -1.48
N ALA A 92 -1.83 9.68 -2.41
CA ALA A 92 -2.93 8.74 -2.22
C ALA A 92 -2.69 7.86 -0.97
N GLY A 93 -1.56 7.15 -0.92
CA GLY A 93 -1.24 6.30 0.23
C GLY A 93 -1.10 7.04 1.57
N MET A 94 -0.63 8.30 1.55
CA MET A 94 -0.54 9.15 2.74
C MET A 94 -1.91 9.61 3.25
N LYS A 95 -2.85 9.93 2.34
CA LYS A 95 -4.21 10.36 2.73
C LYS A 95 -4.89 9.29 3.57
N HIS A 96 -4.84 8.02 3.18
CA HIS A 96 -5.44 6.96 3.98
C HIS A 96 -4.73 6.69 5.30
N LYS A 97 -3.39 6.78 5.36
CA LYS A 97 -2.68 6.71 6.65
C LYS A 97 -3.19 7.78 7.62
N ARG A 98 -3.43 9.00 7.11
CA ARG A 98 -3.97 10.10 7.91
C ARG A 98 -5.42 9.85 8.34
N PHE A 99 -6.33 9.51 7.42
CA PHE A 99 -7.73 9.22 7.74
C PHE A 99 -7.87 8.07 8.75
N PHE A 100 -7.12 6.97 8.56
CA PHE A 100 -7.15 5.84 9.49
C PHE A 100 -6.59 6.21 10.86
N SER A 101 -5.50 6.99 10.91
CA SER A 101 -4.95 7.49 12.19
C SER A 101 -5.92 8.41 12.92
N GLU A 102 -6.68 9.24 12.20
CA GLU A 102 -7.70 10.13 12.77
C GLU A 102 -8.92 9.33 13.25
N GLN A 103 -9.33 8.31 12.50
CA GLN A 103 -10.42 7.42 12.88
C GLN A 103 -10.08 6.55 14.09
N LEU A 104 -8.88 5.95 14.13
CA LEU A 104 -8.38 5.22 15.30
C LEU A 104 -8.29 6.10 16.55
N LYS A 105 -7.82 7.35 16.41
CA LYS A 105 -7.81 8.32 17.51
C LYS A 105 -9.22 8.66 17.99
N LYS A 106 -10.19 8.76 17.08
CA LYS A 106 -11.59 9.03 17.41
C LYS A 106 -12.26 7.84 18.11
N GLU A 107 -11.97 6.61 17.67
CA GLU A 107 -12.48 5.39 18.28
C GLU A 107 -11.82 5.12 19.65
N ALA A 108 -10.51 5.29 19.77
CA ALA A 108 -9.80 5.19 21.05
C ALA A 108 -10.22 6.28 22.06
N GLY A 109 -10.54 7.50 21.57
CA GLY A 109 -11.08 8.58 22.40
C GLY A 109 -12.57 8.44 22.74
N ALA A 110 -13.31 7.55 22.05
CA ALA A 110 -14.73 7.30 22.29
C ALA A 110 -15.01 6.15 23.27
N VAL A 111 -13.99 5.43 23.72
CA VAL A 111 -14.14 4.42 24.79
C VAL A 111 -14.21 5.13 26.14
N LYS A 112 -15.44 5.40 26.61
CA LYS A 112 -15.67 5.63 28.04
C LYS A 112 -15.30 4.35 28.80
N PRO A 113 -14.68 4.44 30.00
CA PRO A 113 -14.43 3.27 30.82
C PRO A 113 -15.77 2.75 31.36
N SER A 114 -16.46 1.91 30.59
CA SER A 114 -17.60 1.14 31.08
C SER A 114 -17.07 0.03 31.97
N GLY A 115 -17.30 0.17 33.28
CA GLY A 115 -16.80 -0.70 34.33
C GLY A 115 -17.02 -2.18 34.04
N LEU A 116 -15.92 -2.89 33.84
CA LEU A 116 -15.89 -4.34 33.91
C LEU A 116 -15.78 -4.70 35.40
N PRO A 117 -16.69 -5.49 35.98
CA PRO A 117 -16.52 -5.94 37.36
C PRO A 117 -15.25 -6.80 37.41
N LEU A 118 -14.36 -6.45 38.34
CA LEU A 118 -13.19 -7.26 38.68
C LEU A 118 -13.70 -8.67 39.07
N PRO A 119 -13.20 -9.76 38.48
CA PRO A 119 -13.48 -11.08 39.00
C PRO A 119 -12.93 -11.15 40.43
N ALA A 120 -13.84 -11.42 41.37
CA ALA A 120 -13.56 -11.56 42.78
C ALA A 120 -12.47 -12.63 43.03
N ASP A 121 -11.62 -12.32 44.00
CA ASP A 121 -10.56 -13.17 44.55
C ASP A 121 -10.94 -14.65 44.63
N VAL A 122 -10.29 -15.49 43.83
CA VAL A 122 -10.20 -16.92 44.12
C VAL A 122 -9.03 -17.09 45.09
N LYS A 123 -9.35 -17.05 46.39
CA LYS A 123 -8.48 -17.57 47.46
C LYS A 123 -8.07 -19.00 47.08
N LYS A 124 -6.78 -19.22 46.84
CA LYS A 124 -6.17 -20.56 46.91
C LYS A 124 -5.94 -20.86 48.38
N GLU A 125 -6.77 -21.74 48.93
CA GLU A 125 -6.43 -22.50 50.12
C GLU A 125 -5.26 -23.44 49.80
N ALA A 126 -4.24 -23.42 50.65
CA ALA A 126 -3.20 -24.43 50.80
C ALA A 126 -2.83 -24.47 52.30
#